data_AF-A0A7X5Y0X8-F1
#
_entry.id   AF-A0A7X5Y0X8-F1
#
_cell.length_a   1.000
_cell.length_b   1.000
_cell.length_c   1.000
_cell.angle_alpha   90.00
_cell.angle_beta   90.00
_cell.angle_gamma   90.00
#
_symmetry.space_group_name_H-M   'P 1'
#
loop_
_entity.id
_entity.type
_entity.pdbx_description
1 polymer ?
#
loop_
_entity_poly.entity_id
_entity_poly.type
_entity_poly.pdbx_seq_one_letter_code
_entity_poly.pdbx_strand_id
1 'polypeptide(L)'
;MDVLDVPRSTLWEAFNLVIAQWPAEVRPGAKSFHINGGCNMREYNEIHSRIEDWAEKSDFDGILDDIIGSVQHYVSSTIHDALRNLTVLRPSDLDFEAFASRFDSHPNYRVISG
;
A
#
# COMPACT_ATOMS: atom_id res chain seq x y z
N MET A 1 -0.75 24.76 1.23
CA MET A 1 -1.04 23.51 0.50
C MET A 1 -2.48 23.23 0.85
N ASP A 2 -3.37 23.20 -0.16
CA ASP A 2 -4.79 22.94 0.09
C ASP A 2 -4.96 21.45 0.36
N VAL A 3 -5.79 21.12 1.36
CA VAL A 3 -6.10 19.74 1.71
C VAL A 3 -7.06 19.18 0.67
N LEU A 4 -6.72 18.04 0.07
CA LEU A 4 -7.58 17.35 -0.87
C LEU A 4 -8.63 16.54 -0.10
N ASP A 5 -9.91 16.88 -0.29
CA ASP A 5 -11.02 16.08 0.22
C ASP A 5 -11.18 14.82 -0.66
N VAL A 6 -11.01 13.65 -0.05
CA VAL A 6 -11.06 12.34 -0.70
C VAL A 6 -12.32 11.60 -0.26
N PRO A 7 -13.28 11.34 -1.16
CA PRO A 7 -14.43 10.51 -0.84
C PRO A 7 -13.98 9.12 -0.37
N ARG A 8 -14.58 8.65 0.73
CA ARG A 8 -14.29 7.31 1.26
C ARG A 8 -14.48 6.20 0.23
N SER A 9 -15.47 6.35 -0.66
CA SER A 9 -15.71 5.42 -1.77
C SER A 9 -14.55 5.39 -2.78
N THR A 10 -14.02 6.55 -3.17
CA THR A 10 -12.84 6.66 -4.04
C THR A 10 -11.59 6.10 -3.35
N LEU A 11 -11.43 6.35 -2.05
CA LEU A 11 -10.32 5.77 -1.28
C LEU A 11 -10.42 4.24 -1.20
N TRP A 12 -11.63 3.70 -1.03
CA TRP A 12 -11.89 2.26 -1.07
C TRP A 12 -11.59 1.65 -2.44
N GLU A 13 -11.98 2.34 -3.51
CA GLU A 13 -11.66 1.95 -4.89
C GLU A 13 -10.14 1.89 -5.10
N ALA A 14 -9.44 2.98 -4.79
CA ALA A 14 -7.98 3.05 -4.91
C ALA A 14 -7.29 1.94 -4.11
N PHE A 15 -7.74 1.71 -2.87
CA PHE A 15 -7.22 0.65 -2.02
C PHE A 15 -7.39 -0.73 -2.68
N ASN A 16 -8.58 -1.05 -3.18
CA ASN A 16 -8.82 -2.34 -3.85
C ASN A 16 -8.02 -2.50 -5.14
N LEU A 17 -7.89 -1.42 -5.94
CA LEU A 17 -7.09 -1.45 -7.17
C LEU A 17 -5.63 -1.79 -6.88
N VAL A 18 -5.06 -1.16 -5.84
CA VAL A 18 -3.68 -1.44 -5.39
C VAL A 18 -3.58 -2.88 -4.88
N ILE A 19 -4.47 -3.31 -3.98
CA ILE A 19 -4.48 -4.67 -3.42
C ILE A 19 -4.56 -5.74 -4.51
N ALA A 20 -5.34 -5.50 -5.57
CA ALA A 20 -5.47 -6.41 -6.69
C ALA A 20 -4.17 -6.62 -7.49
N GLN A 21 -3.19 -5.70 -7.39
CA GLN A 21 -1.88 -5.87 -8.01
C GLN A 21 -0.93 -6.75 -7.19
N TRP A 22 -1.21 -6.96 -5.90
CA TRP A 22 -0.41 -7.82 -5.04
C TRP A 22 -0.79 -9.30 -5.23
N PRO A 23 0.18 -10.23 -5.13
CA PRO A 23 -0.15 -11.64 -5.11
C PRO A 23 -0.97 -11.99 -3.85
N ALA A 24 -1.78 -13.04 -3.94
CA ALA A 24 -2.64 -13.48 -2.84
C ALA A 24 -1.89 -13.78 -1.54
N GLU A 25 -0.61 -14.14 -1.63
CA GLU A 25 0.28 -14.30 -0.49
C GLU A 25 1.63 -13.63 -0.80
N VAL A 26 2.11 -12.81 0.13
CA VAL A 26 3.45 -12.25 0.10
C VAL A 26 4.27 -12.93 1.19
N ARG A 27 5.44 -13.46 0.82
CA ARG A 27 6.29 -14.22 1.72
C ARG A 27 7.58 -13.45 1.99
N PRO A 28 8.05 -13.40 3.25
CA PRO A 28 9.40 -12.96 3.55
C PRO A 28 10.38 -13.96 2.92
N GLY A 29 11.44 -13.44 2.31
CA GLY A 29 12.55 -14.29 1.90
C GLY A 29 13.26 -14.89 3.11
N ALA A 30 14.13 -15.87 2.86
CA ALA A 30 14.90 -16.52 3.92
C ALA A 30 15.61 -15.47 4.81
N LYS A 31 15.43 -15.57 6.13
CA LYS A 31 16.16 -14.73 7.10
C LYS A 31 17.66 -14.96 6.87
N SER A 32 18.38 -13.92 6.49
CA SER A 32 19.82 -14.00 6.30
C SER A 32 20.50 -13.82 7.66
N PHE A 33 21.55 -14.60 7.94
CA PHE A 33 22.30 -14.56 9.20
C PHE A 33 23.17 -13.31 9.38
N HIS A 34 22.95 -12.25 8.60
CA HIS A 34 23.69 -11.00 8.77
C HIS A 34 23.27 -10.26 10.06
N ILE A 35 24.22 -9.48 10.58
CA ILE A 35 24.43 -9.07 11.98
C ILE A 35 23.23 -8.37 12.69
N ASN A 36 22.11 -8.11 12.00
CA ASN A 36 20.88 -7.52 12.55
C ASN A 36 19.61 -8.39 12.38
N GLY A 37 19.73 -9.67 11.98
CA GLY A 37 18.55 -10.55 11.83
C GLY A 37 17.60 -10.15 10.69
N GLY A 38 18.14 -9.52 9.63
CA GLY A 38 17.36 -8.99 8.52
C GLY A 38 16.60 -10.05 7.72
N CYS A 39 15.34 -9.74 7.42
CA CYS A 39 14.51 -10.48 6.48
C CYS A 39 14.92 -10.16 5.03
N ASN A 40 15.09 -11.18 4.19
CA ASN A 40 15.32 -10.95 2.76
C ASN A 40 14.03 -10.44 2.11
N MET A 41 14.07 -9.24 1.54
CA MET A 41 12.91 -8.57 0.93
C MET A 41 12.99 -8.53 -0.60
N ARG A 42 13.80 -9.38 -1.23
CA ARG A 42 14.00 -9.35 -2.69
C ARG A 42 12.70 -9.54 -3.47
N GLU A 43 11.94 -10.58 -3.16
CA GLU A 43 10.66 -10.87 -3.83
C GLU A 43 9.65 -9.74 -3.60
N TYR A 44 9.57 -9.24 -2.36
CA TYR A 44 8.79 -8.04 -2.03
C TYR A 44 9.20 -6.84 -2.90
N ASN A 45 10.50 -6.55 -3.04
CA ASN A 45 10.99 -5.42 -3.83
C ASN A 45 10.66 -5.59 -5.33
N GLU A 46 10.76 -6.80 -5.87
CA GLU A 46 10.42 -7.11 -7.27
C GLU A 46 8.90 -6.98 -7.54
N ILE A 47 8.05 -7.32 -6.56
CA ILE A 47 6.60 -7.06 -6.63
C ILE A 47 6.34 -5.55 -6.52
N HIS A 48 6.89 -4.90 -5.50
CA HIS A 48 6.69 -3.48 -5.21
C HIS A 48 7.05 -2.60 -6.40
N SER A 49 8.22 -2.81 -7.01
CA SER A 49 8.66 -2.04 -8.19
C SER A 49 7.72 -2.20 -9.38
N ARG A 50 7.13 -3.39 -9.61
CA ARG A 50 6.14 -3.57 -10.69
C ARG A 50 4.84 -2.83 -10.41
N ILE A 51 4.43 -2.74 -9.15
CA ILE A 51 3.21 -2.04 -8.74
C ILE A 51 3.41 -0.52 -8.77
N GLU A 52 4.59 -0.05 -8.38
CA GLU A 52 5.01 1.35 -8.54
C GLU A 52 4.98 1.76 -10.02
N ASP A 53 5.63 0.97 -10.88
CA ASP A 53 5.57 1.14 -12.34
C ASP A 53 4.13 1.16 -12.89
N TRP A 54 3.25 0.31 -12.36
CA TRP A 54 1.85 0.28 -12.76
C TRP A 54 1.11 1.54 -12.33
N ALA A 55 1.31 2.00 -11.09
CA ALA A 55 0.66 3.21 -10.57
C ALA A 55 1.10 4.45 -11.36
N GLU A 56 2.38 4.54 -11.74
CA GLU A 56 2.92 5.66 -12.54
C GLU A 56 2.45 5.67 -14.02
N LYS A 57 2.19 4.49 -14.59
CA LYS A 57 1.82 4.34 -16.02
C LYS A 57 0.32 4.25 -16.26
N SER A 58 -0.46 4.11 -15.19
CA SER A 58 -1.91 4.03 -15.29
C SER A 58 -2.48 5.44 -15.48
N ASP A 59 -3.44 5.56 -16.38
CA ASP A 59 -4.13 6.81 -16.68
C ASP A 59 -5.46 6.81 -15.90
N PHE A 60 -5.42 7.28 -14.66
CA PHE A 60 -6.61 7.41 -13.83
C PHE A 60 -7.22 8.81 -13.98
N ASP A 61 -8.53 8.92 -13.78
CA ASP A 61 -9.23 10.19 -13.88
C ASP A 61 -9.41 10.87 -12.51
N GLY A 62 -9.10 12.16 -12.43
CA GLY A 62 -9.43 13.03 -11.30
C GLY A 62 -8.75 12.63 -9.99
N ILE A 63 -9.51 12.66 -8.89
CA ILE A 63 -9.01 12.40 -7.53
C ILE A 63 -8.31 11.04 -7.42
N LEU A 64 -8.72 10.05 -8.22
CA LEU A 64 -8.12 8.72 -8.17
C LEU A 64 -6.63 8.77 -8.56
N ASP A 65 -6.28 9.55 -9.59
CA ASP A 65 -4.90 9.77 -10.01
C ASP A 65 -4.07 10.48 -8.93
N ASP A 66 -4.68 11.50 -8.30
CA ASP A 66 -4.05 12.29 -7.22
C ASP A 66 -3.71 11.46 -5.96
N ILE A 67 -4.39 10.33 -5.75
CA ILE A 67 -4.23 9.50 -4.55
C ILE A 67 -3.58 8.14 -4.80
N ILE A 68 -3.58 7.60 -6.03
CA ILE A 68 -3.18 6.20 -6.26
C ILE A 68 -1.74 5.92 -5.82
N GLY A 69 -0.80 6.84 -6.09
CA GLY A 69 0.58 6.72 -5.65
C GLY A 69 0.71 6.73 -4.13
N SER A 70 -0.02 7.60 -3.45
CA SER A 70 -0.05 7.65 -1.98
C SER A 70 -0.64 6.37 -1.38
N VAL A 71 -1.74 5.86 -1.93
CA VAL A 71 -2.37 4.61 -1.51
C VAL A 71 -1.41 3.44 -1.71
N GLN A 72 -0.77 3.36 -2.89
CA GLN A 72 0.25 2.35 -3.22
C GLN A 72 1.38 2.35 -2.19
N HIS A 73 1.92 3.52 -1.87
CA HIS A 73 3.02 3.67 -0.92
C HIS A 73 2.63 3.23 0.50
N TYR A 74 1.42 3.56 0.94
CA TYR A 74 0.92 3.14 2.25
C TYR A 74 0.72 1.62 2.34
N VAL A 75 0.12 1.01 1.31
CA VAL A 75 -0.08 -0.44 1.26
C VAL A 75 1.28 -1.15 1.27
N SER A 76 2.24 -0.71 0.44
CA SER A 76 3.56 -1.32 0.38
C SER A 76 4.31 -1.22 1.71
N SER A 77 4.31 -0.05 2.33
CA SER A 77 4.93 0.18 3.66
C SER A 77 4.31 -0.71 4.74
N THR A 78 2.99 -0.87 4.73
CA THR A 78 2.27 -1.73 5.68
C THR A 78 2.64 -3.21 5.49
N ILE A 79 2.71 -3.67 4.23
CA ILE A 79 3.13 -5.03 3.90
C ILE A 79 4.58 -5.26 4.33
N HIS A 80 5.47 -4.31 4.05
CA HIS A 80 6.87 -4.38 4.41
C HIS A 80 7.07 -4.52 5.94
N ASP A 81 6.38 -3.71 6.74
CA ASP A 81 6.47 -3.79 8.20
C ASP A 81 5.86 -5.08 8.76
N ALA A 82 4.80 -5.59 8.15
CA ALA A 82 4.22 -6.88 8.51
C ALA A 82 5.18 -8.05 8.21
N LEU A 83 5.84 -8.04 7.04
CA LEU A 83 6.81 -9.08 6.65
C LEU A 83 8.07 -9.13 7.51
N ARG A 84 8.43 -8.02 8.19
CA ARG A 84 9.49 -8.04 9.21
C ARG A 84 9.15 -8.93 10.40
N ASN A 85 7.86 -9.07 10.72
CA ASN A 85 7.37 -9.73 11.92
C ASN A 85 6.66 -11.07 11.65
N LEU A 86 6.27 -11.34 10.40
CA LEU A 86 5.45 -12.49 10.01
C LEU A 86 6.19 -13.43 9.06
N THR A 87 5.66 -14.64 8.89
CA THR A 87 6.16 -15.66 7.93
C THR A 87 5.40 -15.69 6.61
N VAL A 88 4.18 -15.15 6.56
CA VAL A 88 3.33 -14.97 5.36
C VAL A 88 2.35 -13.84 5.66
N LEU A 89 2.08 -12.97 4.68
CA LEU A 89 0.99 -11.98 4.74
C LEU A 89 0.07 -12.18 3.55
N ARG A 90 -1.26 -12.17 3.78
CA ARG A 90 -2.22 -12.07 2.69
C ARG A 90 -2.63 -10.61 2.55
N PRO A 91 -2.64 -10.01 1.36
CA PRO A 91 -3.16 -8.66 1.19
C PRO A 91 -4.62 -8.51 1.68
N SER A 92 -5.41 -9.59 1.69
CA SER A 92 -6.75 -9.63 2.30
C SER A 92 -6.76 -9.43 3.82
N ASP A 93 -5.62 -9.59 4.49
CA ASP A 93 -5.49 -9.35 5.92
C ASP A 93 -5.34 -7.84 6.22
N LEU A 94 -5.20 -6.99 5.19
CA LEU A 94 -5.08 -5.56 5.36
C LEU A 94 -6.45 -4.94 5.68
N ASP A 95 -6.52 -4.26 6.82
CA ASP A 95 -7.71 -3.59 7.31
C ASP A 95 -7.85 -2.20 6.67
N PHE A 96 -8.89 -2.03 5.85
CA PHE A 96 -9.18 -0.76 5.22
C PHE A 96 -9.58 0.34 6.21
N GLU A 97 -10.25 0.02 7.31
CA GLU A 97 -10.61 1.02 8.32
C GLU A 97 -9.36 1.60 8.97
N ALA A 98 -8.41 0.72 9.32
CA ALA A 98 -7.11 1.14 9.84
C ALA A 98 -6.31 1.95 8.81
N PHE A 99 -6.36 1.55 7.53
CA PHE A 99 -5.75 2.30 6.43
C PHE A 99 -6.39 3.70 6.27
N ALA A 100 -7.71 3.78 6.16
CA ALA A 100 -8.43 5.03 5.94
C ALA A 100 -8.21 6.02 7.09
N SER A 101 -8.18 5.54 8.34
CA SER A 101 -7.86 6.36 9.51
C SER A 101 -6.43 6.92 9.45
N ARG A 102 -5.44 6.14 8.98
CA ARG A 102 -4.06 6.62 8.79
C ARG A 102 -3.97 7.59 7.62
N PHE A 103 -4.65 7.32 6.52
CA PHE A 103 -4.66 8.17 5.34
C PHE A 103 -5.24 9.57 5.66
N ASP A 104 -6.32 9.62 6.45
CA ASP A 104 -6.94 10.87 6.94
C ASP A 104 -6.02 11.70 7.85
N SER A 105 -5.01 11.07 8.46
CA SER A 105 -4.01 11.79 9.28
C SER A 105 -2.91 12.47 8.45
N HIS A 106 -2.86 12.22 7.14
CA HIS A 106 -1.87 12.80 6.25
C HIS A 106 -2.16 14.30 6.03
N PRO A 107 -1.16 15.20 6.12
CA PRO A 107 -1.39 16.65 6.09
C PRO A 107 -2.02 17.18 4.79
N ASN A 108 -1.95 16.40 3.70
CA ASN A 108 -2.46 16.80 2.39
C ASN A 108 -3.85 16.20 2.05
N TYR A 109 -4.37 15.30 2.88
CA TYR A 109 -5.60 14.57 2.57
C TYR A 109 -6.60 14.69 3.72
N ARG A 110 -7.89 14.69 3.38
CA ARG A 110 -8.98 14.52 4.34
C ARG A 110 -9.97 13.52 3.78
N VAL A 111 -10.26 12.47 4.51
CA VAL A 111 -11.25 11.47 4.14
C VAL A 111 -12.63 11.98 4.53
N ILE A 112 -13.50 12.14 3.54
CA ILE A 112 -14.87 12.60 3.75
C ILE A 112 -15.86 11.45 3.58
N SER A 113 -16.90 11.46 4.40
CA SER A 113 -18.05 10.57 4.28
C SER A 113 -18.90 11.00 3.08
N GLY A 114 -18.45 10.65 1.88
CA GLY A 114 -19.24 10.73 0.65
C GLY A 114 -20.22 9.58 0.55
#